data_AF-A0A527CZH2-F1
#
_entry.id   AF-A0A527CZH2-F1
#
_cell.length_a   1.000
_cell.length_b   1.000
_cell.length_c   1.000
_cell.angle_alpha   90.00
_cell.angle_beta   90.00
_cell.angle_gamma   90.00
#
_symmetry.space_group_name_H-M   'P 1'
#
loop_
_entity.id
_entity.type
_entity.pdbx_description
1 polymer ?
#
loop_
_entity_poly.entity_id
_entity_poly.type
_entity_poly.pdbx_seq_one_letter_code
_entity_poly.pdbx_strand_id
1 'polypeptide(L)'
;QRLADALGKHRSFVTQISSPAYSIPIPSKHLPAIFSVCHFSPAERDQFLAAYHQAHPGKMSIASGMRKTRHVSLIVPDFGDDKQNAALDRAVNDFIQKITSITGKGS
;
A
#
# COMPACT_ATOMS: atom_id res chain seq x y z
N GLN A 1 18.86 1.31 -11.83
CA GLN A 1 18.07 0.89 -13.01
C GLN A 1 16.77 0.23 -12.57
N ARG A 2 16.81 -0.93 -11.89
CA ARG A 2 15.62 -1.70 -11.43
C ARG A 2 14.48 -0.88 -10.81
N LEU A 3 14.79 0.05 -9.90
CA LEU A 3 13.76 0.90 -9.26
C LEU A 3 13.14 1.91 -10.25
N ALA A 4 13.92 2.48 -11.15
CA ALA A 4 13.42 3.42 -12.15
C ALA A 4 12.43 2.73 -13.10
N ASP A 5 12.77 1.51 -13.53
CA ASP A 5 11.94 0.69 -14.42
C ASP A 5 10.62 0.30 -13.74
N ALA A 6 10.67 -0.15 -12.48
CA ALA A 6 9.49 -0.52 -11.70
C ALA A 6 8.56 0.67 -11.41
N LEU A 7 9.10 1.89 -11.34
CA LEU A 7 8.33 3.11 -11.16
C LEU A 7 7.79 3.70 -12.48
N GLY A 8 8.23 3.18 -13.62
CA GLY A 8 7.94 3.76 -14.94
C GLY A 8 8.50 5.18 -15.08
N LYS A 9 9.66 5.45 -14.48
CA LYS A 9 10.29 6.78 -14.42
C LYS A 9 11.76 6.74 -14.81
N HIS A 10 12.33 7.90 -15.12
CA HIS A 10 13.75 8.03 -15.44
C HIS A 10 14.63 7.95 -14.18
N ARG A 11 15.91 7.60 -14.39
CA ARG A 11 16.93 7.53 -13.33
C ARG A 11 17.06 8.83 -12.53
N SER A 12 16.85 9.98 -13.16
CA SER A 12 16.85 11.29 -12.51
C SER A 12 15.82 11.39 -11.39
N PHE A 13 14.63 10.82 -11.59
CA PHE A 13 13.58 10.79 -10.57
C PHE A 13 14.01 9.97 -9.35
N VAL A 14 14.64 8.82 -9.56
CA VAL A 14 15.18 7.99 -8.47
C VAL A 14 16.25 8.76 -7.68
N THR A 15 17.18 9.44 -8.38
CA THR A 15 18.20 10.27 -7.74
C THR A 15 17.58 11.40 -6.91
N GLN A 16 16.52 12.02 -7.41
CA GLN A 16 15.84 13.12 -6.72
C GLN A 16 15.15 12.66 -5.44
N ILE A 17 14.50 11.48 -5.43
CA ILE A 17 13.79 11.00 -4.25
C ILE A 17 14.70 10.35 -3.20
N SER A 18 15.90 9.91 -3.60
CA SER A 18 16.87 9.25 -2.71
C SER A 18 17.92 10.20 -2.15
N SER A 19 18.03 11.43 -2.68
CA SER A 19 19.05 12.39 -2.29
C SER A 19 18.43 13.51 -1.44
N PRO A 20 19.03 13.85 -0.29
CA PRO A 20 18.54 14.93 0.57
C PRO A 20 18.69 16.32 -0.09
N ALA A 21 19.47 16.44 -1.17
CA ALA A 21 19.66 17.69 -1.91
C ALA A 21 18.39 18.13 -2.67
N TYR A 22 17.42 17.23 -2.87
CA TYR A 22 16.20 17.50 -3.63
C TYR A 22 14.97 17.27 -2.75
N SER A 23 14.21 18.34 -2.48
CA SER A 23 12.95 18.27 -1.72
C SER A 23 11.78 17.85 -2.61
N ILE A 24 11.93 16.78 -3.39
CA ILE A 24 10.86 16.26 -4.24
C ILE A 24 10.06 15.21 -3.47
N PRO A 25 8.74 15.40 -3.27
CA PRO A 25 7.93 14.43 -2.54
C PRO A 25 7.78 13.14 -3.35
N ILE A 26 7.81 12.00 -2.67
CA ILE A 26 7.54 10.70 -3.27
C ILE A 26 6.01 10.56 -3.41
N PRO A 27 5.44 10.39 -4.61
CA PRO A 27 4.01 10.15 -4.76
C PRO A 27 3.57 8.81 -4.16
N SER A 28 2.45 8.80 -3.43
CA SER A 28 1.95 7.60 -2.72
C SER A 28 1.73 6.38 -3.62
N LYS A 29 1.32 6.59 -4.88
CA LYS A 29 1.14 5.52 -5.88
C LYS A 29 2.40 4.71 -6.16
N HIS A 30 3.58 5.23 -5.83
CA HIS A 30 4.87 4.58 -6.07
C HIS A 30 5.33 3.73 -4.88
N LEU A 31 4.72 3.88 -3.70
CA LEU A 31 5.11 3.15 -2.48
C LEU A 31 5.04 1.62 -2.63
N PRO A 32 3.98 1.02 -3.23
CA PRO A 32 3.93 -0.44 -3.38
C PRO A 32 5.08 -1.00 -4.23
N ALA A 33 5.45 -0.30 -5.30
CA ALA A 33 6.56 -0.68 -6.18
C ALA A 33 7.92 -0.54 -5.46
N ILE A 34 8.10 0.51 -4.67
CA ILE A 34 9.32 0.71 -3.85
C ILE A 34 9.48 -0.45 -2.85
N PHE A 35 8.43 -0.78 -2.10
CA PHE A 35 8.50 -1.86 -1.10
C PHE A 35 8.75 -3.23 -1.74
N SER A 36 8.19 -3.47 -2.92
CA SER A 36 8.42 -4.71 -3.68
C SER A 36 9.87 -4.83 -4.16
N VAL A 37 10.39 -3.81 -4.84
CA VAL A 37 11.75 -3.84 -5.42
C VAL A 37 12.84 -3.85 -4.33
N CYS A 38 12.60 -3.13 -3.24
CA CYS A 38 13.54 -3.07 -2.13
C CYS A 38 13.34 -4.20 -1.10
N HIS A 39 12.39 -5.12 -1.33
CA HIS A 39 12.12 -6.29 -0.48
C HIS A 39 11.88 -5.94 1.00
N PHE A 40 11.12 -4.87 1.27
CA PHE A 40 10.89 -4.44 2.65
C PHE A 40 10.08 -5.48 3.43
N SER A 41 10.57 -5.83 4.61
CA SER A 41 9.83 -6.55 5.64
C SER A 41 8.65 -5.70 6.16
N PRO A 42 7.66 -6.32 6.83
CA PRO A 42 6.53 -5.57 7.41
C PRO A 42 6.97 -4.45 8.37
N ALA A 43 7.96 -4.71 9.23
CA ALA A 43 8.46 -3.71 10.18
C ALA A 43 9.12 -2.51 9.48
N GLU A 44 9.91 -2.75 8.43
CA GLU A 44 10.55 -1.70 7.64
C GLU A 44 9.52 -0.86 6.87
N ARG A 45 8.41 -1.46 6.42
CA ARG A 45 7.31 -0.72 5.79
C ARG A 45 6.66 0.24 6.77
N ASP A 46 6.37 -0.21 7.98
CA ASP A 46 5.74 0.63 9.01
C ASP A 46 6.66 1.79 9.40
N GLN A 47 7.95 1.52 9.59
CA GLN A 47 8.94 2.56 9.88
C GLN A 47 9.07 3.56 8.72
N PHE A 48 9.10 3.09 7.48
CA PHE A 48 9.14 3.94 6.31
C PHE A 48 7.88 4.81 6.21
N LEU A 49 6.69 4.25 6.42
CA LEU A 49 5.43 4.98 6.35
C LEU A 49 5.34 6.06 7.43
N ALA A 50 5.84 5.79 8.65
CA ALA A 50 5.93 6.79 9.70
C ALA A 50 6.80 7.99 9.29
N ALA A 51 7.99 7.73 8.73
CA ALA A 51 8.88 8.77 8.22
C ALA A 51 8.29 9.51 7.02
N TYR A 52 7.68 8.78 6.09
CA TYR A 52 7.00 9.31 4.92
C TYR A 52 5.86 10.27 5.31
N HIS A 53 5.09 9.93 6.35
CA HIS A 53 4.03 10.81 6.85
C HIS A 53 4.57 12.10 7.48
N GLN A 54 5.67 12.03 8.22
CA GLN A 54 6.32 13.21 8.79
C GLN A 54 6.91 14.13 7.70
N ALA A 55 7.46 13.55 6.63
CA ALA A 55 8.12 14.27 5.54
C ALA A 55 7.14 14.90 4.52
N HIS A 56 5.87 14.50 4.52
CA HIS A 56 4.88 14.97 3.54
C HIS A 56 3.60 15.57 4.16
N PRO A 57 3.70 16.60 5.01
CA PRO A 57 2.54 17.29 5.57
C PRO A 57 1.90 18.17 4.47
N GLY A 58 0.79 17.71 3.88
CA GLY A 58 -0.07 18.56 3.04
C GLY A 58 -0.25 18.17 1.56
N LYS A 59 0.36 17.08 1.08
CA LYS A 59 0.10 16.55 -0.28
C LYS A 59 -0.69 15.23 -0.31
N MET A 60 -1.50 14.99 0.72
CA MET A 60 -2.72 14.20 0.56
C MET A 60 -3.72 15.06 -0.22
N SER A 61 -3.51 15.23 -1.53
CA SER A 61 -4.55 15.80 -2.39
C SER A 61 -5.71 14.83 -2.39
N ILE A 62 -6.69 15.08 -1.50
CA ILE A 62 -8.10 14.70 -1.62
C ILE A 62 -8.29 13.34 -2.31
N ALA A 63 -7.70 12.28 -1.76
CA ALA A 63 -8.28 10.96 -1.89
C ALA A 63 -9.31 10.90 -0.76
N SER A 64 -10.49 11.47 -1.05
CA SER A 64 -11.75 11.31 -0.30
C SER A 64 -11.63 10.48 0.98
N GLY A 65 -11.38 11.14 2.12
CA GLY A 65 -11.35 10.53 3.45
C GLY A 65 -10.49 9.26 3.55
N MET A 66 -9.19 9.39 3.85
CA MET A 66 -8.41 8.28 4.38
C MET A 66 -9.03 7.83 5.72
N ARG A 67 -10.06 7.00 5.64
CA ARG A 67 -10.51 6.19 6.75
C ARG A 67 -9.29 5.41 7.20
N LYS A 68 -8.91 5.59 8.45
CA LYS A 68 -7.84 4.82 9.10
C LYS A 68 -8.09 3.35 8.80
N THR A 69 -7.26 2.76 7.96
CA THR A 69 -7.35 1.33 7.66
C THR A 69 -6.79 0.58 8.86
N ARG A 70 -7.46 -0.51 9.25
CA ARG A 70 -7.00 -1.40 10.31
C ARG A 70 -6.75 -2.76 9.70
N HIS A 71 -5.64 -3.38 10.09
CA HIS A 71 -5.35 -4.76 9.71
C HIS A 71 -6.23 -5.71 10.53
N VAL A 72 -6.83 -6.68 9.86
CA VAL A 72 -7.59 -7.78 10.48
C VAL A 72 -7.01 -9.08 9.93
N SER A 73 -6.55 -9.95 10.82
CA SER A 73 -6.11 -11.30 10.47
C SER A 73 -7.20 -12.29 10.88
N LEU A 74 -7.47 -13.27 10.02
CA LEU A 74 -8.48 -14.29 10.21
C LEU A 74 -7.80 -15.65 10.08
N ILE A 75 -8.12 -16.57 11.00
CA ILE A 75 -7.75 -17.98 10.89
C ILE A 75 -8.96 -18.70 10.31
N VAL A 76 -8.74 -19.39 9.21
CA VAL A 76 -9.78 -20.14 8.50
C VAL A 76 -9.38 -21.62 8.40
N PRO A 77 -10.36 -22.53 8.32
CA PRO A 77 -10.07 -23.93 8.05
C PRO A 77 -9.32 -24.08 6.72
N ASP A 78 -8.28 -24.92 6.73
CA ASP A 78 -7.69 -25.44 5.50
C ASP A 78 -8.48 -26.68 5.08
N PHE A 79 -9.07 -26.63 3.89
CA PHE A 79 -9.86 -27.75 3.36
C PHE A 79 -8.99 -28.83 2.70
N GLY A 80 -7.68 -28.61 2.55
CA GLY A 80 -6.76 -29.53 1.87
C GLY A 80 -6.99 -29.63 0.35
N ASP A 81 -7.86 -28.80 -0.21
CA ASP A 81 -8.10 -28.63 -1.64
C ASP A 81 -7.95 -27.15 -2.02
N ASP A 82 -6.97 -26.86 -2.89
CA ASP A 82 -6.67 -25.52 -3.38
C ASP A 82 -7.89 -24.81 -3.97
N LYS A 83 -8.80 -25.54 -4.63
CA LYS A 83 -10.00 -24.95 -5.22
C LYS A 83 -10.98 -24.49 -4.14
N GLN A 84 -11.14 -25.29 -3.09
CA GLN A 84 -12.02 -24.96 -1.97
C GLN A 84 -11.44 -23.82 -1.12
N ASN A 85 -10.12 -23.82 -0.90
CA ASN A 85 -9.41 -22.74 -0.23
C ASN A 85 -9.54 -21.42 -1.02
N ALA A 86 -9.33 -21.45 -2.34
CA ALA A 86 -9.52 -20.27 -3.19
C ALA A 86 -10.98 -19.77 -3.20
N ALA A 87 -11.96 -20.69 -3.16
CA ALA A 87 -13.36 -20.32 -3.06
C ALA A 87 -13.69 -19.63 -1.72
N LEU A 88 -13.10 -20.10 -0.62
CA LEU A 88 -13.22 -19.49 0.69
C LEU A 88 -12.61 -18.09 0.72
N ASP A 89 -11.38 -17.95 0.25
CA ASP A 89 -10.67 -16.66 0.20
C ASP A 89 -11.45 -15.63 -0.62
N ARG A 90 -12.04 -16.06 -1.75
CA ARG A 90 -12.89 -15.22 -2.57
C ARG A 90 -14.15 -14.79 -1.83
N ALA A 91 -14.84 -15.74 -1.19
CA ALA A 91 -16.05 -15.44 -0.43
C ALA A 91 -15.80 -14.46 0.72
N VAL A 92 -14.68 -14.62 1.45
CA VAL A 92 -14.26 -13.70 2.51
C VAL A 92 -13.99 -12.30 1.96
N ASN A 93 -13.22 -12.20 0.87
CA ASN A 93 -12.93 -10.90 0.24
C ASN A 93 -14.21 -10.21 -0.26
N ASP A 94 -15.09 -10.93 -0.95
CA ASP A 94 -16.35 -10.40 -1.46
C ASP A 94 -17.25 -9.89 -0.31
N PHE A 95 -17.26 -10.61 0.82
CA PHE A 95 -18.01 -10.21 2.00
C PHE A 95 -17.44 -8.93 2.64
N ILE A 96 -16.11 -8.84 2.79
CA ILE A 96 -15.45 -7.63 3.30
C ILE A 96 -15.76 -6.42 2.41
N GLN A 97 -15.70 -6.58 1.08
CA GLN A 97 -16.03 -5.51 0.13
C GLN A 97 -17.49 -5.05 0.27
N LYS A 98 -18.42 -5.96 0.53
CA LYS A 98 -19.82 -5.60 0.82
C LYS A 98 -19.92 -4.75 2.08
N ILE A 99 -19.27 -5.13 3.18
CA ILE A 99 -19.28 -4.37 4.45
C ILE A 99 -18.69 -2.96 4.28
N THR A 100 -17.55 -2.86 3.58
CA THR A 100 -16.89 -1.55 3.36
C THR A 100 -17.71 -0.64 2.45
N SER A 101 -18.43 -1.20 1.46
CA SER A 101 -19.31 -0.42 0.58
C SER A 101 -20.53 0.16 1.29
N ILE A 102 -21.08 -0.56 2.28
CA ILE A 102 -22.22 -0.09 3.10
C ILE A 102 -21.79 1.04 4.02
N THR A 103 -20.63 0.89 4.66
CA THR A 103 -20.10 1.90 5.58
C THR A 103 -19.55 3.13 4.86
N GLY A 104 -19.16 3.03 3.58
CA GLY A 104 -18.61 4.10 2.71
C GLY A 104 -19.57 5.23 2.34
N LYS A 105 -20.88 5.01 2.46
CA LYS A 105 -21.93 5.96 2.03
C LYS A 105 -22.47 6.89 3.12
N GLY A 106 -21.90 6.85 4.33
CA GLY A 106 -22.30 7.71 5.45
C GLY A 106 -21.39 8.93 5.60
N SER A 107 -21.97 10.09 5.27
CA SER A 107 -21.58 11.48 5.61
C SER A 107 -20.34 12.08 4.96
#